data_AF-A0A1I4EP76-F1
#
_entry.id   AF-A0A1I4EP76-F1
#
_cell.length_a   1.000
_cell.length_b   1.000
_cell.length_c   1.000
_cell.angle_alpha   90.00
_cell.angle_beta   90.00
_cell.angle_gamma   90.00
#
_symmetry.space_group_name_H-M   'P 1'
#
loop_
_entity.id
_entity.type
_entity.pdbx_description
1 polymer ?
#
loop_
_entity_poly.entity_id
_entity_poly.type
_entity_poly.pdbx_seq_one_letter_code
_entity_poly.pdbx_strand_id
1 'polypeptide(L)'
;MIKEIALQLLVITLFSLPITDVNFDYVDRYNNIDDHDERLIKDFRSHHEYSKLELFSLQIKYLDTINGYKIYYVPYKGKDDSLNKPFEKADYTFPIQSNTRIIGIKGDRLYTLVWLINMEDMDLIKLYELTITAR
;
A
#
# COMPACT_ATOMS: atom_id res chain seq x y z
N MET A 1 32.49 13.90 -51.57
CA MET A 1 31.24 13.12 -51.42
C MET A 1 31.19 12.65 -49.97
N ILE A 2 30.25 13.22 -49.23
CA ILE A 2 30.04 13.03 -47.79
C ILE A 2 29.55 11.61 -47.51
N LYS A 3 30.07 10.99 -46.44
CA LYS A 3 29.29 10.17 -45.51
C LYS A 3 30.04 10.05 -44.20
N GLU A 4 29.74 11.01 -43.33
CA GLU A 4 29.92 10.92 -41.89
C GLU A 4 29.15 9.70 -41.36
N ILE A 5 29.78 8.87 -40.55
CA ILE A 5 29.08 8.09 -39.54
C ILE A 5 29.86 8.28 -38.24
N ALA A 6 29.42 9.29 -37.49
CA ALA A 6 29.77 9.45 -36.09
C ALA A 6 29.11 8.31 -35.30
N LEU A 7 29.90 7.35 -34.84
CA LEU A 7 29.46 6.42 -33.80
C LEU A 7 29.98 6.93 -32.46
N GLN A 8 29.19 7.80 -31.84
CA GLN A 8 29.39 8.19 -30.45
C GLN A 8 29.08 6.97 -29.57
N LEU A 9 30.10 6.22 -29.17
CA LEU A 9 30.00 5.37 -27.99
C LEU A 9 29.99 6.31 -26.78
N LEU A 10 28.80 6.68 -26.36
CA LEU A 10 28.56 7.29 -25.05
C LEU A 10 28.89 6.23 -24.00
N VAL A 11 30.12 6.24 -23.51
CA VAL A 11 30.51 5.54 -22.29
C VAL A 11 29.81 6.27 -21.14
N ILE A 12 28.61 5.82 -20.79
CA ILE A 12 28.00 6.20 -19.51
C ILE A 12 28.80 5.44 -18.46
N THR A 13 29.83 6.10 -17.95
CA THR A 13 30.47 5.73 -16.69
C THR A 13 29.40 5.60 -15.62
N LEU A 14 29.19 4.39 -15.10
CA LEU A 14 28.49 4.19 -13.83
C LEU A 14 29.27 4.93 -12.76
N PHE A 15 28.86 6.17 -12.46
CA PHE A 15 29.12 6.72 -11.15
C PHE A 15 28.32 5.88 -10.17
N SER A 16 28.99 4.95 -9.48
CA SER A 16 28.53 4.46 -8.20
C SER A 16 28.53 5.66 -7.25
N LEU A 17 27.46 6.46 -7.30
CA LEU A 17 27.21 7.42 -6.25
C LEU A 17 27.12 6.61 -4.95
N PRO A 18 27.82 7.02 -3.88
CA PRO A 18 27.54 6.46 -2.57
C PRO A 18 26.04 6.69 -2.34
N ILE A 19 25.31 5.62 -2.06
CA ILE A 19 23.95 5.72 -1.54
C ILE A 19 24.12 6.36 -0.16
N THR A 20 24.22 7.68 -0.13
CA THR A 20 24.04 8.46 1.08
C THR A 20 22.68 8.06 1.60
N ASP A 21 22.62 7.75 2.89
CA ASP A 21 21.42 7.37 3.61
C ASP A 21 20.45 8.56 3.60
N VAL A 22 19.78 8.76 2.47
CA VAL A 22 18.66 9.68 2.33
C VAL A 22 17.53 8.97 3.06
N ASN A 23 16.99 9.59 4.10
CA ASN A 23 15.65 9.25 4.60
C ASN A 23 14.72 9.22 3.39
N PHE A 24 14.52 8.03 2.84
CA PHE A 24 13.81 7.83 1.59
C PHE A 24 12.34 7.99 1.94
N ASP A 25 11.83 9.20 1.75
CA ASP A 25 10.42 9.48 1.94
C ASP A 25 9.64 8.67 0.91
N TYR A 26 8.77 7.80 1.40
CA TYR A 26 7.98 6.92 0.56
C TYR A 26 6.81 7.65 -0.11
N VAL A 27 6.56 8.92 0.24
CA VAL A 27 5.43 9.71 -0.26
C VAL A 27 5.53 9.98 -1.75
N ASP A 28 4.46 9.66 -2.46
CA ASP A 28 4.28 10.07 -3.85
C ASP A 28 3.32 11.27 -3.86
N ARG A 29 3.89 12.46 -4.08
CA ARG A 29 3.14 13.73 -4.08
C ARG A 29 2.07 13.82 -5.18
N TYR A 30 2.03 12.87 -6.11
CA TYR A 30 1.02 12.79 -7.16
C TYR A 30 -0.15 11.86 -6.79
N ASN A 31 -0.06 11.13 -5.68
CA ASN A 31 -1.18 10.35 -5.16
C ASN A 31 -2.20 11.26 -4.49
N ASN A 32 -3.49 10.94 -4.65
CA ASN A 32 -4.58 11.68 -4.04
C ASN A 32 -4.91 11.18 -2.62
N ILE A 33 -3.87 10.97 -1.82
CA ILE A 33 -3.99 10.57 -0.41
C ILE A 33 -3.17 11.51 0.45
N ASP A 34 -3.52 11.61 1.72
CA ASP A 34 -2.77 12.42 2.68
C ASP A 34 -1.37 11.83 2.93
N ASP A 35 -0.33 12.67 2.90
CA ASP A 35 1.06 12.26 3.05
C ASP A 35 1.34 11.52 4.38
N HIS A 36 0.66 11.89 5.46
CA HIS A 36 0.83 11.19 6.75
C HIS A 36 0.26 9.77 6.66
N ASP A 37 -0.95 9.63 6.12
CA ASP A 37 -1.58 8.33 5.91
C ASP A 37 -0.74 7.44 4.98
N GLU A 38 -0.21 8.01 3.88
CA GLU A 38 0.68 7.31 2.95
C GLU A 38 1.93 6.77 3.65
N ARG A 39 2.57 7.58 4.50
CA ARG A 39 3.75 7.18 5.27
C ARG A 39 3.43 6.02 6.21
N LEU A 40 2.34 6.09 6.97
CA LEU A 40 1.94 4.99 7.88
C LEU A 40 1.73 3.68 7.10
N ILE A 41 1.05 3.75 5.95
CA ILE A 41 0.78 2.58 5.11
C ILE A 41 2.08 2.01 4.54
N LYS A 42 2.94 2.85 3.96
CA LYS A 42 4.17 2.39 3.31
C LYS A 42 5.21 1.89 4.31
N ASP A 43 5.27 2.48 5.51
CA ASP A 43 6.07 1.97 6.63
C ASP A 43 5.59 0.58 7.06
N PHE A 44 4.28 0.40 7.27
CA PHE A 44 3.70 -0.92 7.54
C PHE A 44 4.03 -1.93 6.42
N ARG A 45 3.95 -1.51 5.16
CA ARG A 45 4.26 -2.36 3.99
C ARG A 45 5.73 -2.70 3.81
N SER A 46 6.64 -1.88 4.33
CA SER A 46 8.08 -2.16 4.26
C SER A 46 8.47 -3.50 4.91
N HIS A 47 7.66 -3.97 5.84
CA HIS A 47 7.82 -5.26 6.54
C HIS A 47 7.33 -6.47 5.73
N HIS A 48 6.79 -6.26 4.52
CA HIS A 48 6.14 -7.27 3.69
C HIS A 48 6.87 -7.51 2.35
N GLU A 49 8.21 -7.57 2.40
CA GLU A 49 9.08 -7.89 1.26
C GLU A 49 9.05 -6.88 0.09
N TYR A 50 8.55 -5.66 0.35
CA TYR A 50 8.66 -4.57 -0.61
C TYR A 50 10.05 -3.95 -0.59
N SER A 51 10.64 -3.75 -1.76
CA SER A 51 11.80 -2.87 -1.90
C SER A 51 11.39 -1.40 -1.79
N LYS A 52 12.36 -0.51 -1.54
CA LYS A 52 12.10 0.95 -1.46
C LYS A 52 11.44 1.51 -2.73
N LEU A 53 11.87 1.07 -3.91
CA LEU A 53 11.29 1.50 -5.20
C LEU A 53 9.84 1.01 -5.35
N GLU A 54 9.55 -0.23 -4.93
CA GLU A 54 8.18 -0.75 -4.98
C GLU A 54 7.26 -0.04 -3.99
N LEU A 55 7.75 0.30 -2.80
CA LEU A 55 7.02 1.14 -1.84
C LEU A 55 6.71 2.52 -2.43
N PHE A 56 7.69 3.16 -3.07
CA PHE A 56 7.49 4.45 -3.72
C PHE A 56 6.34 4.40 -4.74
N SER A 57 6.34 3.40 -5.63
CA SER A 57 5.29 3.21 -6.64
C SER A 57 4.04 2.48 -6.15
N LEU A 58 3.91 2.18 -4.85
CA LEU A 58 2.79 1.42 -4.32
C LEU A 58 1.49 2.23 -4.43
N GLN A 59 0.56 1.75 -5.25
CA GLN A 59 -0.73 2.40 -5.42
C GLN A 59 -1.62 2.16 -4.21
N ILE A 60 -1.98 3.23 -3.50
CA ILE A 60 -2.89 3.20 -2.36
C ILE A 60 -4.18 3.90 -2.79
N LYS A 61 -5.32 3.25 -2.56
CA LYS A 61 -6.63 3.78 -2.93
C LYS A 61 -7.45 4.06 -1.68
N TYR A 62 -7.79 5.33 -1.46
CA TYR A 62 -8.81 5.69 -0.46
C TYR A 62 -10.17 5.14 -0.90
N LEU A 63 -10.88 4.49 0.01
CA LEU A 63 -12.20 3.89 -0.24
C LEU A 63 -13.30 4.78 0.32
N ASP A 64 -13.32 4.99 1.64
CA ASP A 64 -14.28 5.85 2.32
C ASP A 64 -13.85 6.10 3.78
N THR A 65 -14.63 6.87 4.54
CA THR A 65 -14.49 7.05 5.99
C THR A 65 -15.67 6.42 6.72
N ILE A 66 -15.38 5.56 7.69
CA ILE A 66 -16.38 4.92 8.56
C ILE A 66 -16.09 5.34 9.99
N ASN A 67 -16.99 6.06 10.66
CA ASN A 67 -16.87 6.41 12.09
C ASN A 67 -15.50 7.00 12.50
N GLY A 68 -14.94 7.84 11.60
CA GLY A 68 -13.64 8.50 11.78
C GLY A 68 -12.42 7.68 11.37
N TYR A 69 -12.60 6.44 10.91
CA TYR A 69 -11.55 5.63 10.29
C TYR A 69 -11.53 5.88 8.78
N LYS A 70 -10.44 6.44 8.26
CA LYS A 70 -10.18 6.50 6.82
C LYS A 70 -9.79 5.10 6.34
N ILE A 71 -10.51 4.54 5.39
CA ILE A 71 -10.33 3.16 4.90
C ILE A 71 -9.64 3.19 3.54
N TYR A 72 -8.60 2.38 3.39
CA TYR A 72 -7.79 2.26 2.19
C TYR A 72 -7.74 0.82 1.69
N TYR A 73 -7.70 0.68 0.38
CA TYR A 73 -7.20 -0.51 -0.30
C TYR A 73 -5.73 -0.32 -0.62
N VAL A 74 -4.92 -1.32 -0.27
CA VAL A 74 -3.48 -1.34 -0.47
C VAL A 74 -3.08 -2.71 -1.00
N PRO A 75 -2.47 -2.83 -2.19
CA PRO A 75 -1.97 -4.10 -2.71
C PRO A 75 -1.05 -4.82 -1.72
N TYR A 76 -1.03 -6.16 -1.79
CA TYR A 76 -0.18 -7.02 -0.98
C TYR A 76 0.68 -7.91 -1.90
N LYS A 77 1.99 -7.92 -1.66
CA LYS A 77 2.99 -8.65 -2.46
C LYS A 77 3.32 -10.05 -1.91
N GLY A 78 2.97 -10.34 -0.65
CA GLY A 78 3.39 -11.57 0.01
C GLY A 78 2.93 -12.84 -0.71
N LYS A 79 3.73 -13.90 -0.58
CA LYS A 79 3.66 -15.09 -1.44
C LYS A 79 2.66 -16.16 -1.03
N ASP A 80 2.00 -16.04 0.12
CA ASP A 80 1.24 -17.16 0.67
C ASP A 80 -0.13 -16.75 1.24
N ASP A 81 -1.14 -16.79 0.38
CA ASP A 81 -2.57 -16.73 0.76
C ASP A 81 -3.15 -18.16 0.95
N SER A 82 -2.34 -19.23 0.80
CA SER A 82 -2.85 -20.62 0.70
C SER A 82 -3.24 -21.27 2.03
N LEU A 83 -2.79 -20.71 3.15
CA LEU A 83 -3.05 -21.23 4.50
C LEU A 83 -4.23 -20.59 5.22
N ASN A 84 -4.85 -19.53 4.67
CA ASN A 84 -5.89 -18.80 5.37
C ASN A 84 -7.22 -18.84 4.60
N LYS A 85 -8.24 -19.44 5.21
CA LYS A 85 -9.61 -19.48 4.70
C LYS A 85 -10.27 -18.09 4.83
N PRO A 86 -11.35 -17.81 4.09
CA PRO A 86 -12.25 -16.71 4.44
C PRO A 86 -12.63 -16.78 5.92
N PHE A 87 -12.86 -15.63 6.55
CA PHE A 87 -13.19 -15.56 7.97
C PHE A 87 -14.56 -14.93 8.18
N GLU A 88 -15.24 -15.41 9.22
CA GLU A 88 -16.61 -15.00 9.54
C GLU A 88 -16.62 -14.11 10.79
N LYS A 89 -17.39 -13.02 10.72
CA LYS A 89 -17.67 -12.16 11.87
C LYS A 89 -19.06 -11.56 11.71
N ALA A 90 -19.90 -11.73 12.73
CA ALA A 90 -21.26 -11.18 12.77
C ALA A 90 -22.06 -11.48 11.48
N ASP A 91 -22.07 -12.74 11.06
CA ASP A 91 -22.74 -13.26 9.86
C ASP A 91 -22.18 -12.76 8.50
N TYR A 92 -21.07 -12.01 8.50
CA TYR A 92 -20.35 -11.62 7.28
C TYR A 92 -19.13 -12.49 7.03
N THR A 93 -18.99 -13.00 5.81
CA THR A 93 -17.81 -13.74 5.34
C THR A 93 -16.86 -12.79 4.60
N PHE A 94 -15.80 -12.35 5.26
CA PHE A 94 -14.81 -11.47 4.66
C PHE A 94 -13.82 -12.26 3.78
N PRO A 95 -13.48 -11.77 2.59
CA PRO A 95 -12.45 -12.37 1.76
C PRO A 95 -11.10 -12.40 2.47
N ILE A 96 -10.37 -13.51 2.30
CA ILE A 96 -9.02 -13.59 2.86
C ILE A 96 -8.09 -12.48 2.31
N GLN A 97 -8.25 -12.13 1.02
CA GLN A 97 -7.43 -11.12 0.40
C GLN A 97 -7.58 -9.74 1.08
N SER A 98 -8.73 -9.49 1.70
CA SER A 98 -9.02 -8.22 2.37
C SER A 98 -8.25 -8.08 3.69
N ASN A 99 -7.85 -9.17 4.36
CA ASN A 99 -7.09 -9.11 5.60
C ASN A 99 -5.77 -8.36 5.45
N THR A 100 -5.10 -8.62 4.35
CA THR A 100 -3.83 -8.00 4.05
C THR A 100 -3.99 -6.71 3.28
N ARG A 101 -5.12 -6.47 2.60
CA ARG A 101 -5.29 -5.36 1.63
C ARG A 101 -6.15 -4.20 2.12
N ILE A 102 -6.96 -4.38 3.17
CA ILE A 102 -7.76 -3.30 3.77
C ILE A 102 -7.04 -2.76 5.01
N ILE A 103 -6.79 -1.46 5.01
CA ILE A 103 -6.14 -0.74 6.10
C ILE A 103 -7.03 0.43 6.50
N GLY A 104 -7.21 0.63 7.81
CA GLY A 104 -7.87 1.80 8.37
C GLY A 104 -6.88 2.70 9.10
N ILE A 105 -7.09 4.01 9.05
CA ILE A 105 -6.32 4.99 9.83
C ILE A 105 -7.28 5.89 10.60
N LYS A 106 -7.01 6.09 11.89
CA LYS A 106 -7.74 7.02 12.77
C LYS A 106 -6.76 7.71 13.70
N GLY A 107 -6.58 9.02 13.51
CA GLY A 107 -5.46 9.76 14.10
C GLY A 107 -4.12 9.20 13.59
N ASP A 108 -3.13 9.03 14.46
CA ASP A 108 -1.80 8.51 14.11
C ASP A 108 -1.69 6.97 14.15
N ARG A 109 -2.83 6.26 14.09
CA ARG A 109 -2.87 4.80 14.27
C ARG A 109 -3.38 4.09 13.02
N LEU A 110 -2.64 3.06 12.63
CA LEU A 110 -2.98 2.13 11.56
C LEU A 110 -3.64 0.87 12.13
N TYR A 111 -4.71 0.43 11.47
CA TYR A 111 -5.51 -0.74 11.82
C TYR A 111 -5.62 -1.67 10.61
N THR A 112 -5.27 -2.95 10.78
CA THR A 112 -5.56 -3.95 9.74
C THR A 112 -7.05 -4.33 9.78
N LEU A 113 -7.54 -5.00 8.74
CA LEU A 113 -8.94 -5.45 8.70
C LEU A 113 -9.36 -6.24 9.95
N VAL A 114 -8.51 -7.15 10.44
CA VAL A 114 -8.78 -7.94 11.65
C VAL A 114 -9.00 -7.04 12.86
N TRP A 115 -8.26 -5.94 12.98
CA TRP A 115 -8.49 -4.99 14.05
C TRP A 115 -9.80 -4.23 13.84
N LEU A 116 -10.05 -3.74 12.63
CA LEU A 116 -11.26 -2.99 12.29
C LEU A 116 -12.53 -3.78 12.59
N ILE A 117 -12.60 -5.07 12.23
CA ILE A 117 -13.79 -5.90 12.47
C ILE A 117 -14.03 -6.23 13.96
N ASN A 118 -13.07 -5.93 14.82
CA ASN A 118 -13.17 -6.12 16.26
C ASN A 118 -13.31 -4.80 17.03
N MET A 119 -13.32 -3.65 16.34
CA MET A 119 -13.62 -2.37 16.99
C MET A 119 -15.11 -2.26 17.29
N GLU A 120 -15.44 -1.88 18.52
CA GLU A 120 -16.82 -1.72 18.97
C GLU A 120 -17.58 -0.63 18.20
N ASP A 121 -16.87 0.41 17.75
CA ASP A 121 -17.43 1.54 17.03
C ASP A 121 -17.43 1.35 15.50
N MET A 122 -17.12 0.16 14.98
CA MET A 122 -17.06 -0.07 13.53
C MET A 122 -18.43 -0.43 12.94
N ASP A 123 -18.82 0.26 11.87
CA ASP A 123 -19.95 -0.15 11.03
C ASP A 123 -19.51 -1.32 10.13
N LEU A 124 -19.75 -2.54 10.61
CA LEU A 124 -19.33 -3.77 9.93
C LEU A 124 -20.00 -3.95 8.57
N ILE A 125 -21.21 -3.41 8.37
CA ILE A 125 -21.95 -3.51 7.11
C ILE A 125 -21.22 -2.70 6.05
N LYS A 126 -20.95 -1.43 6.34
CA LYS A 126 -20.19 -0.56 5.43
C LYS A 126 -18.79 -1.08 5.18
N LEU A 127 -18.10 -1.54 6.23
CA LEU A 127 -16.76 -2.10 6.09
C LEU A 127 -16.78 -3.32 5.14
N TYR A 128 -17.77 -4.21 5.30
CA TYR A 128 -17.96 -5.35 4.42
C TYR A 128 -18.19 -4.93 2.96
N GLU A 129 -19.12 -3.99 2.72
CA GLU A 129 -19.41 -3.45 1.39
C GLU A 129 -18.13 -2.91 0.70
N LEU A 130 -17.32 -2.14 1.42
CA LEU A 130 -16.04 -1.65 0.89
C LEU A 130 -15.09 -2.80 0.52
N THR A 131 -15.04 -3.88 1.32
CA THR A 131 -14.14 -5.00 1.05
C THR A 131 -14.51 -5.81 -0.18
N ILE A 132 -15.79 -5.87 -0.56
CA ILE A 132 -16.25 -6.58 -1.75
C ILE A 132 -16.18 -5.70 -3.01
N THR A 133 -16.37 -4.39 -2.88
CA THR A 133 -16.32 -3.43 -4.00
C THR A 133 -14.90 -2.98 -4.33
N ALA A 134 -13.94 -3.12 -3.42
CA ALA A 134 -12.54 -2.83 -3.67
C ALA A 134 -11.80 -3.88 -4.54
N ARG A 135 -12.51 -4.94 -4.97
CA ARG A 135 -11.99 -5.99 -5.85
C ARG A 135 -11.89 -5.57 -7.32
#